data_AF-A0A751PUH8-F1
#
_entry.id   AF-A0A751PUH8-F1
#
_cell.length_a   1.000
_cell.length_b   1.000
_cell.length_c   1.000
_cell.angle_alpha   90.00
_cell.angle_beta   90.00
_cell.angle_gamma   90.00
#
_symmetry.space_group_name_H-M   'P 1'
#
loop_
_entity.id
_entity.type
_entity.pdbx_description
1 polymer ?
#
loop_
_entity_poly.entity_id
_entity_poly.type
_entity_poly.pdbx_seq_one_letter_code
_entity_poly.pdbx_strand_id
1 'polypeptide(L)'
;MSEPRLGNLITVLLPARSYKINCALTTEKLMPGIEQFACRLLLIFDQLYPSELQNYFGLTDREREVLLDGLLANRLININPDGHIEASSFLRKHAASNGGKPSLVKYQERTEEVAFDLLTLSICKPQPNRRFTSGLPELLPRHQIGGDAAAVTEAFSSQFRHHLLLSRNSEYERQRTRLYKIMGCSSHEMVQLP
;
A
#
# COMPACT_ATOMS: atom_id res chain seq x y z
N MET A 1 9.82 -36.03 -29.56
CA MET A 1 9.29 -35.17 -28.49
C MET A 1 8.59 -36.07 -27.50
N SER A 2 9.07 -36.16 -26.26
CA SER A 2 8.49 -37.05 -25.25
C SER A 2 7.23 -36.43 -24.65
N GLU A 3 6.11 -37.14 -24.69
CA GLU A 3 4.91 -36.75 -23.94
C GLU A 3 5.24 -36.67 -22.45
N PRO A 4 4.78 -35.63 -21.73
CA PRO A 4 4.91 -35.58 -20.29
C PRO A 4 4.09 -36.73 -19.69
N ARG A 5 4.77 -37.68 -19.04
CA ARG A 5 4.08 -38.71 -18.23
C ARG A 5 3.32 -37.98 -17.13
N LEU A 6 1.98 -37.98 -17.22
CA LEU A 6 1.14 -37.47 -16.15
C LEU A 6 1.42 -38.30 -14.88
N GLY A 7 1.99 -37.64 -13.86
CA GLY A 7 2.04 -38.17 -12.51
C GLY A 7 0.64 -38.18 -11.87
N ASN A 8 0.51 -38.82 -10.72
CA ASN A 8 -0.74 -38.84 -9.96
C ASN A 8 -1.22 -37.41 -9.66
N LEU A 9 -2.44 -37.08 -10.09
CA LEU A 9 -3.14 -35.86 -9.70
C LEU A 9 -3.85 -36.13 -8.37
N ILE A 10 -3.35 -35.53 -7.29
CA ILE A 10 -3.99 -35.58 -5.97
C ILE A 10 -4.75 -34.27 -5.79
N THR A 11 -6.08 -34.36 -5.73
CA THR A 11 -6.94 -33.22 -5.39
C THR A 11 -7.30 -33.30 -3.92
N VAL A 12 -6.89 -32.32 -3.14
CA VAL A 12 -7.25 -32.20 -1.72
C VAL A 12 -8.29 -31.11 -1.58
N LEU A 13 -9.31 -31.37 -0.78
CA LEU A 13 -10.32 -30.37 -0.48
C LEU A 13 -9.93 -29.60 0.78
N LEU A 14 -9.45 -28.37 0.59
CA LEU A 14 -9.02 -27.49 1.66
C LEU A 14 -10.10 -26.42 1.93
N PRO A 15 -10.57 -26.26 3.18
CA PRO A 15 -11.59 -25.26 3.49
C PRO A 15 -10.96 -23.87 3.38
N ALA A 16 -11.52 -23.00 2.54
CA ALA A 16 -11.05 -21.64 2.40
C ALA A 16 -12.22 -20.65 2.40
N ARG A 17 -11.96 -19.43 2.87
CA ARG A 17 -12.97 -18.39 3.00
C ARG A 17 -12.44 -17.01 2.64
N SER A 18 -13.25 -16.26 1.90
CA SER A 18 -13.06 -14.85 1.61
C SER A 18 -13.53 -13.99 2.80
N TYR A 19 -12.75 -12.97 3.12
CA TYR A 19 -13.04 -11.95 4.12
C TYR A 19 -12.96 -10.57 3.49
N LYS A 20 -13.88 -9.69 3.89
CA LYS A 20 -13.83 -8.26 3.59
C LYS A 20 -13.15 -7.55 4.74
N ILE A 21 -11.98 -7.00 4.46
CA ILE A 21 -11.15 -6.33 5.46
C ILE A 21 -11.13 -4.84 5.14
N ASN A 22 -11.72 -4.05 6.02
CA ASN A 22 -11.66 -2.60 5.95
C ASN A 22 -10.31 -2.17 6.51
N CYS A 23 -9.46 -1.60 5.66
CA CYS A 23 -8.12 -1.20 6.04
C CYS A 23 -7.76 0.18 5.50
N ALA A 24 -6.82 0.81 6.19
CA ALA A 24 -6.19 2.04 5.80
C ALA A 24 -4.79 1.73 5.28
N LEU A 25 -4.51 2.20 4.08
CA LEU A 25 -3.25 2.02 3.38
C LEU A 25 -2.53 3.36 3.27
N THR A 26 -1.22 3.33 3.41
CA THR A 26 -0.35 4.46 3.08
C THR A 26 0.41 4.14 1.81
N THR A 27 0.37 5.06 0.85
CA THR A 27 1.07 4.93 -0.44
C THR A 27 2.07 6.06 -0.57
N GLU A 28 3.34 5.71 -0.79
CA GLU A 28 4.39 6.70 -1.06
C GLU A 28 4.29 7.17 -2.51
N LYS A 29 3.71 8.34 -2.74
CA LYS A 29 3.66 8.99 -4.06
C LYS A 29 4.93 9.81 -4.29
N LEU A 30 5.45 9.75 -5.51
CA LEU A 30 6.47 10.69 -5.95
C LEU A 30 5.87 12.10 -6.01
N MET A 31 6.53 13.02 -5.32
CA MET A 31 6.25 14.45 -5.38
C MET A 31 6.60 14.98 -6.79
N PRO A 32 5.89 16.01 -7.31
CA PRO A 32 6.27 16.70 -8.53
C PRO A 32 7.76 17.09 -8.53
N GLY A 33 8.39 17.11 -9.72
CA GLY A 33 9.83 17.32 -9.83
C GLY A 33 10.30 18.60 -9.14
N ILE A 34 9.66 19.73 -9.43
CA ILE A 34 10.03 21.04 -8.87
C ILE A 34 9.91 21.05 -7.34
N GLU A 35 8.79 20.61 -6.79
CA GLU A 35 8.59 20.48 -5.33
C GLU A 35 9.64 19.57 -4.69
N GLN A 36 9.94 18.44 -5.33
CA GLN A 36 10.95 17.50 -4.84
C GLN A 36 12.35 18.11 -4.82
N PHE A 37 12.74 18.82 -5.87
CA PHE A 37 14.03 19.50 -5.92
C PHE A 37 14.09 20.67 -4.94
N ALA A 38 13.02 21.45 -4.78
CA ALA A 38 12.95 22.52 -3.80
C ALA A 38 13.15 21.98 -2.38
N CYS A 39 12.49 20.88 -2.02
CA CYS A 39 12.72 20.19 -0.75
C CYS A 39 14.17 19.69 -0.60
N ARG A 40 14.81 19.20 -1.67
CA ARG A 40 16.23 18.80 -1.61
C ARG A 40 17.15 19.99 -1.37
N LEU A 41 16.91 21.12 -2.01
CA LEU A 41 17.70 22.34 -1.78
C LEU A 41 17.57 22.79 -0.33
N LEU A 42 16.36 22.81 0.22
CA LEU A 42 16.12 23.15 1.62
C LEU A 42 16.79 22.18 2.60
N LEU A 43 16.88 20.89 2.25
CA LEU A 43 17.61 19.91 3.06
C LEU A 43 19.14 20.08 3.01
N ILE A 44 19.68 20.73 1.97
CA ILE A 44 21.11 20.98 1.80
C ILE A 44 21.52 22.31 2.44
N PHE A 45 20.73 23.37 2.22
CA PHE A 45 21.05 24.74 2.62
C PHE A 45 20.42 25.16 3.95
N ASP A 46 19.52 24.34 4.51
CA ASP A 46 18.69 24.58 5.71
C ASP A 46 17.72 25.76 5.64
N GLN A 47 18.14 26.91 5.09
CA GLN A 47 17.35 28.11 4.91
C GLN A 47 17.56 28.69 3.50
N LEU A 48 16.48 29.09 2.83
CA LEU A 48 16.54 29.75 1.52
C LEU A 48 15.50 30.86 1.43
N TYR A 49 15.78 31.91 0.67
CA TYR A 49 14.78 32.90 0.32
C TYR A 49 13.85 32.39 -0.79
N PRO A 50 12.56 32.79 -0.81
CA PRO A 50 11.65 32.52 -1.92
C PRO A 50 12.20 32.93 -3.29
N SER A 51 12.92 34.05 -3.34
CA SER A 51 13.57 34.58 -4.53
C SER A 51 14.72 33.70 -5.03
N GLU A 52 15.44 33.01 -4.15
CA GLU A 52 16.51 32.09 -4.53
C GLU A 52 15.94 30.85 -5.21
N LEU A 53 14.84 30.29 -4.69
CA LEU A 53 14.12 29.19 -5.35
C LEU A 53 13.57 29.64 -6.71
N GLN A 54 13.00 30.85 -6.77
CA GLN A 54 12.50 31.43 -8.02
C GLN A 54 13.61 31.53 -9.08
N ASN A 55 14.76 32.10 -8.71
CA ASN A 55 15.91 32.26 -9.61
C ASN A 55 16.51 30.92 -10.03
N TYR A 56 16.61 29.96 -9.10
CA TYR A 56 17.18 28.64 -9.38
C TYR A 56 16.33 27.84 -10.38
N PHE A 57 15.01 27.88 -10.23
CA PHE A 57 14.09 27.16 -11.10
C PHE A 57 13.62 27.98 -12.32
N GLY A 58 13.96 29.27 -12.39
CA GLY A 58 13.50 30.16 -13.46
C GLY A 58 12.00 30.42 -13.43
N LEU A 59 11.41 30.47 -12.24
CA LEU A 59 9.97 30.61 -12.05
C LEU A 59 9.51 32.07 -12.18
N THR A 60 8.28 32.26 -12.66
CA THR A 60 7.56 33.53 -12.51
C THR A 60 7.10 33.72 -11.06
N ASP A 61 6.73 34.95 -10.67
CA ASP A 61 6.24 35.24 -9.32
C ASP A 61 5.01 34.39 -8.95
N ARG A 62 4.11 34.17 -9.92
CA ARG A 62 2.92 33.32 -9.75
C ARG A 62 3.29 31.86 -9.53
N GLU A 63 4.22 31.33 -10.31
CA GLU A 63 4.66 29.93 -10.18
C GLU A 63 5.41 29.70 -8.86
N ARG A 64 6.19 30.70 -8.41
CA ARG A 64 6.81 30.69 -7.08
C ARG A 64 5.74 30.57 -6.00
N GLU A 65 4.69 31.39 -6.05
CA GLU A 65 3.59 31.35 -5.07
C GLU A 65 2.90 29.99 -5.06
N VAL A 66 2.57 29.44 -6.23
CA VAL A 66 1.97 28.09 -6.35
C VAL A 66 2.88 27.02 -5.74
N LEU A 67 4.19 27.10 -5.97
CA LEU A 67 5.16 26.18 -5.39
C LEU A 67 5.16 26.28 -3.85
N LEU A 68 5.20 27.50 -3.31
CA LEU A 68 5.23 27.71 -1.85
C LEU A 68 3.93 27.26 -1.20
N ASP A 69 2.79 27.56 -1.80
CA ASP A 69 1.48 27.12 -1.32
C ASP A 69 1.38 25.60 -1.28
N GLY A 70 1.86 24.92 -2.33
CA GLY A 70 1.91 23.46 -2.37
C GLY A 70 2.81 22.86 -1.28
N LEU A 71 3.98 23.45 -1.06
CA LEU A 71 4.91 23.00 -0.02
C LEU A 71 4.38 23.27 1.41
N LEU A 72 3.72 24.41 1.63
CA LEU A 72 3.09 24.76 2.90
C LEU A 72 1.86 23.89 3.20
N ALA A 73 1.00 23.67 2.22
CA ALA A 73 -0.19 22.83 2.35
C ALA A 73 0.19 21.40 2.77
N ASN A 74 1.31 20.89 2.25
CA ASN A 74 1.85 19.58 2.60
C ASN A 74 2.73 19.58 3.87
N ARG A 75 2.83 20.72 4.57
CA ARG A 75 3.66 20.91 5.79
C ARG A 75 5.13 20.53 5.59
N LEU A 76 5.65 20.72 4.38
CA LEU A 76 7.05 20.40 4.03
C LEU A 76 8.00 21.53 4.39
N ILE A 77 7.50 22.75 4.43
CA ILE A 77 8.28 23.96 4.72
C ILE A 77 7.63 24.80 5.81
N ASN A 78 8.43 25.61 6.49
CA ASN A 78 8.00 26.68 7.38
C ASN A 78 8.58 28.01 6.87
N ILE A 79 7.85 29.11 7.09
CA ILE A 79 8.35 30.46 6.80
C ILE A 79 8.71 31.12 8.13
N ASN A 80 9.96 31.56 8.23
CA ASN A 80 10.45 32.31 9.39
C ASN A 80 9.94 33.75 9.39
N PRO A 81 9.93 34.43 10.55
CA PRO A 81 9.58 35.85 10.64
C PRO A 81 10.44 36.74 9.75
N ASP A 82 11.68 36.34 9.48
CA ASP A 82 12.62 37.04 8.60
C ASP A 82 12.37 36.79 7.09
N GLY A 83 11.34 36.02 6.73
CA GLY A 83 10.95 35.74 5.34
C GLY A 83 11.72 34.59 4.68
N HIS A 84 12.58 33.88 5.41
CA HIS A 84 13.24 32.67 4.94
C HIS A 84 12.31 31.46 4.96
N ILE A 85 12.53 30.55 4.02
CA ILE A 85 11.89 29.24 3.96
C ILE A 85 12.84 28.21 4.58
N GLU A 86 12.32 27.42 5.50
CA GLU A 86 13.06 26.33 6.14
C GLU A 86 12.39 24.97 5.90
N ALA A 87 13.19 23.91 5.88
CA ALA A 87 12.68 22.54 5.90
C ALA A 87 11.96 22.25 7.22
N SER A 88 10.71 21.78 7.14
CA SER A 88 9.96 21.40 8.34
C SER A 88 10.59 20.19 9.04
N SER A 89 10.31 20.02 10.33
CA SER A 89 10.74 18.84 11.07
C SER A 89 10.18 17.53 10.48
N PHE A 90 9.00 17.62 9.85
CA PHE A 90 8.40 16.51 9.10
C PHE A 90 9.24 16.14 7.87
N LEU A 91 9.63 17.14 7.06
CA LEU A 91 10.47 16.92 5.87
C LEU A 91 11.83 16.31 6.24
N ARG A 92 12.49 16.82 7.27
CA ARG A 92 13.79 16.31 7.74
C ARG A 92 13.72 14.84 8.20
N LYS A 93 12.74 14.50 9.03
CA LYS A 93 12.54 13.12 9.50
C LYS A 93 12.21 12.17 8.35
N HIS A 94 11.34 12.61 7.44
CA HIS A 94 10.92 11.80 6.30
C HIS A 94 12.07 11.57 5.31
N ALA A 95 12.89 12.59 5.04
CA ALA A 95 14.06 12.47 4.18
C ALA A 95 15.13 11.53 4.78
N ALA A 96 15.36 11.60 6.09
CA ALA A 96 16.30 10.70 6.77
C ALA A 96 15.88 9.22 6.65
N SER A 97 14.58 8.93 6.74
CA SER A 97 14.06 7.56 6.58
C SER A 97 14.09 7.04 5.13
N ASN A 98 14.22 7.91 4.13
CA ASN A 98 14.09 7.57 2.72
C ASN A 98 15.36 7.89 1.90
N GLY A 99 16.54 7.82 2.53
CA GLY A 99 17.83 8.01 1.87
C GLY A 99 18.00 9.40 1.23
N GLY A 100 17.44 10.44 1.87
CA GLY A 100 17.53 11.83 1.39
C GLY A 100 16.54 12.20 0.28
N LYS A 101 15.60 11.31 -0.08
CA LYS A 101 14.58 11.59 -1.10
C LYS A 101 13.23 11.93 -0.46
N PRO A 102 12.77 13.18 -0.54
CA PRO A 102 11.44 13.51 -0.04
C PRO A 102 10.38 12.91 -0.96
N SER A 103 9.41 12.21 -0.36
CA SER A 103 8.22 11.66 -1.01
C SER A 103 6.99 11.99 -0.16
N LEU A 104 5.82 12.01 -0.78
CA LEU A 104 4.57 12.31 -0.11
C LEU A 104 3.85 11.00 0.24
N VAL A 105 3.38 10.89 1.48
CA VAL A 105 2.60 9.73 1.91
C VAL A 105 1.12 10.07 1.78
N LYS A 106 0.40 9.33 0.94
CA LYS A 106 -1.05 9.45 0.81
C LYS A 106 -1.73 8.37 1.63
N TYR A 107 -2.62 8.80 2.52
CA TYR A 107 -3.54 7.93 3.25
C TYR A 107 -4.76 7.60 2.39
N GLN A 108 -5.16 6.33 2.37
CA GLN A 108 -6.35 5.88 1.66
C GLN A 108 -7.04 4.75 2.44
N GLU A 109 -8.33 4.91 2.69
CA GLU A 109 -9.17 3.83 3.22
C GLU A 109 -9.73 2.99 2.07
N ARG A 110 -9.67 1.67 2.24
CA ARG A 110 -10.13 0.71 1.24
C ARG A 110 -10.61 -0.58 1.90
N THR A 111 -11.66 -1.15 1.34
CA THR A 111 -12.06 -2.53 1.62
C THR A 111 -11.30 -3.46 0.68
N GLU A 112 -10.48 -4.33 1.25
CA GLU A 112 -9.80 -5.40 0.53
C GLU A 112 -10.57 -6.71 0.71
N GLU A 113 -10.67 -7.48 -0.37
CA GLU A 113 -11.23 -8.82 -0.35
C GLU A 113 -10.11 -9.84 -0.41
N VAL A 114 -10.03 -10.70 0.60
CA VAL A 114 -8.87 -11.58 0.83
C VAL A 114 -9.35 -12.99 1.12
N ALA A 115 -8.84 -13.97 0.38
CA ALA A 115 -9.09 -15.37 0.63
C ALA A 115 -8.03 -15.96 1.57
N PHE A 116 -8.48 -16.72 2.56
CA PHE A 116 -7.64 -17.46 3.49
C PHE A 116 -7.92 -18.96 3.38
N ASP A 117 -6.87 -19.78 3.38
CA ASP A 117 -6.96 -21.18 3.79
C ASP A 117 -7.30 -21.24 5.28
N LEU A 118 -8.34 -21.95 5.67
CA LEU A 118 -8.76 -22.07 7.07
C LEU A 118 -7.95 -23.09 7.87
N LEU A 119 -7.16 -23.95 7.22
CA LEU A 119 -6.25 -24.87 7.91
C LEU A 119 -5.04 -24.14 8.49
N THR A 120 -4.43 -23.24 7.72
CA THR A 120 -3.21 -22.52 8.10
C THR A 120 -3.41 -21.03 8.34
N LEU A 121 -4.59 -20.49 8.06
CA LEU A 121 -4.85 -19.04 8.00
C LEU A 121 -3.86 -18.30 7.10
N SER A 122 -3.46 -18.92 5.99
CA SER A 122 -2.59 -18.31 4.99
C SER A 122 -3.39 -17.63 3.88
N ILE A 123 -2.92 -16.46 3.43
CA ILE A 123 -3.54 -15.73 2.32
C ILE A 123 -3.29 -16.50 1.02
N CYS A 124 -4.34 -16.72 0.24
CA CYS A 124 -4.27 -17.44 -1.02
C CYS A 124 -4.97 -16.67 -2.15
N LYS A 125 -4.64 -17.01 -3.40
CA LYS A 125 -5.31 -16.44 -4.57
C LYS A 125 -6.63 -17.17 -4.78
N PRO A 126 -7.80 -16.51 -4.67
CA PRO A 126 -9.06 -17.16 -4.99
C PRO A 126 -9.08 -17.47 -6.48
N GLN A 127 -9.47 -18.70 -6.84
CA GLN A 127 -9.81 -18.99 -8.22
C GLN A 127 -11.30 -18.70 -8.45
N PRO A 128 -11.66 -18.04 -9.58
CA PRO A 128 -13.05 -17.98 -9.98
C PRO A 128 -13.50 -19.41 -10.22
N ASN A 129 -14.50 -19.83 -9.45
CA ASN A 129 -15.10 -21.17 -9.38
C ASN A 129 -14.99 -21.90 -10.73
N ARG A 130 -13.90 -22.66 -10.92
CA ARG A 130 -13.70 -23.43 -12.13
C ARG A 130 -14.71 -24.56 -12.01
N ARG A 131 -15.62 -24.67 -12.99
CA ARG A 131 -16.61 -25.77 -13.11
C ARG A 131 -15.96 -27.16 -13.28
N PHE A 132 -14.71 -27.35 -12.88
CA PHE A 132 -13.87 -28.51 -13.17
C PHE A 132 -13.73 -29.50 -12.01
N THR A 133 -14.47 -29.35 -10.91
CA THR A 133 -14.51 -30.38 -9.85
C THR A 133 -15.86 -31.09 -9.84
N SER A 134 -16.20 -31.79 -10.92
CA SER A 134 -17.24 -32.81 -10.86
C SER A 134 -16.79 -33.91 -9.89
N GLY A 135 -17.45 -34.06 -8.75
CA GLY A 135 -17.28 -35.22 -7.86
C GLY A 135 -16.70 -34.97 -6.47
N LEU A 136 -16.33 -33.73 -6.13
CA LEU A 136 -15.95 -33.41 -4.75
C LEU A 136 -17.20 -33.00 -3.93
N PRO A 137 -17.40 -33.56 -2.73
CA PRO A 137 -18.52 -33.18 -1.87
C PRO A 137 -18.33 -31.75 -1.36
N GLU A 138 -19.44 -31.04 -1.24
CA GLU A 138 -19.45 -29.74 -0.60
C GLU A 138 -19.26 -29.89 0.92
N LEU A 139 -18.29 -29.19 1.50
CA LEU A 139 -18.12 -29.19 2.96
C LEU A 139 -19.24 -28.36 3.61
N LEU A 140 -20.15 -29.04 4.30
CA LEU A 140 -21.11 -28.45 5.22
C LEU A 140 -20.59 -28.66 6.65
N PRO A 141 -20.68 -27.64 7.54
CA PRO A 141 -21.48 -26.43 7.43
C PRO A 141 -20.68 -25.19 6.99
N ARG A 142 -21.11 -24.54 5.89
CA ARG A 142 -20.55 -23.25 5.40
C ARG A 142 -20.53 -22.12 6.44
N HIS A 143 -21.45 -22.15 7.40
CA HIS A 143 -21.67 -21.05 8.35
C HIS A 143 -20.82 -21.14 9.62
N GLN A 144 -20.33 -22.34 9.96
CA GLN A 144 -19.62 -22.58 11.23
C GLN A 144 -18.10 -22.61 11.06
N ILE A 145 -17.61 -22.78 9.83
CA ILE A 145 -16.18 -22.85 9.55
C ILE A 145 -15.72 -21.42 9.20
N GLY A 146 -15.22 -20.72 10.20
CA GLY A 146 -14.67 -19.37 10.09
C GLY A 146 -13.59 -19.18 11.15
N GLY A 147 -12.53 -18.46 10.79
CA GLY A 147 -11.57 -18.01 11.78
C GLY A 147 -12.19 -16.91 12.63
N ASP A 148 -11.76 -16.82 13.89
CA ASP A 148 -12.09 -15.66 14.72
C ASP A 148 -11.64 -14.38 14.02
N ALA A 149 -12.46 -13.32 14.10
CA ALA A 149 -12.20 -12.07 13.41
C ALA A 149 -10.84 -11.48 13.84
N ALA A 150 -10.49 -11.61 15.13
CA ALA A 150 -9.18 -11.16 15.63
C ALA A 150 -8.02 -11.92 14.97
N ALA A 151 -8.10 -13.27 14.93
CA ALA A 151 -7.09 -14.11 14.30
C ALA A 151 -6.93 -13.81 12.79
N VAL A 152 -8.03 -13.56 12.07
CA VAL A 152 -7.98 -13.19 10.65
C VAL A 152 -7.35 -11.81 10.45
N THR A 153 -7.65 -10.84 11.32
CA THR A 153 -7.00 -9.52 11.23
C THR A 153 -5.51 -9.58 11.51
N GLU A 154 -5.09 -10.39 12.47
CA GLU A 154 -3.67 -10.61 12.77
C GLU A 154 -2.96 -11.32 11.61
N ALA A 155 -3.56 -12.39 11.08
CA ALA A 155 -3.05 -13.10 9.92
C ALA A 155 -2.96 -12.20 8.68
N PHE A 156 -3.95 -11.33 8.45
CA PHE A 156 -3.89 -10.34 7.38
C PHE A 156 -2.76 -9.33 7.58
N SER A 157 -2.59 -8.83 8.80
CA SER A 157 -1.55 -7.83 9.09
C SER A 157 -0.15 -8.38 8.86
N SER A 158 0.12 -9.62 9.29
CA SER A 158 1.41 -10.28 9.11
C SER A 158 1.68 -10.66 7.65
N GLN A 159 0.64 -11.06 6.92
CA GLN A 159 0.76 -11.52 5.53
C GLN A 159 0.41 -10.44 4.49
N PHE A 160 0.28 -9.17 4.89
CA PHE A 160 -0.15 -8.09 4.00
C PHE A 160 0.75 -7.94 2.76
N ARG A 161 2.06 -8.18 2.90
CA ARG A 161 2.98 -8.18 1.74
C ARG A 161 2.65 -9.28 0.74
N HIS A 162 2.25 -10.46 1.21
CA HIS A 162 1.81 -11.55 0.35
C HIS A 162 0.50 -11.18 -0.37
N HIS A 163 -0.45 -10.56 0.34
CA HIS A 163 -1.67 -10.02 -0.30
C HIS A 163 -1.37 -9.06 -1.45
N LEU A 164 -0.41 -8.15 -1.28
CA LEU A 164 -0.02 -7.22 -2.35
C LEU A 164 0.59 -7.94 -3.58
N LEU A 165 1.32 -9.04 -3.37
CA LEU A 165 1.84 -9.86 -4.48
C LEU A 165 0.72 -10.49 -5.30
N LEU A 166 -0.35 -10.94 -4.64
CA LEU A 166 -1.48 -11.59 -5.30
C LEU A 166 -2.46 -10.60 -5.94
N SER A 167 -2.67 -9.43 -5.33
CA SER A 167 -3.74 -8.48 -5.69
C SER A 167 -3.29 -7.34 -6.61
N ARG A 168 -2.01 -6.98 -6.63
CA ARG A 168 -1.48 -5.88 -7.47
C ARG A 168 -0.56 -6.44 -8.53
N ASN A 169 -0.57 -5.84 -9.71
CA ASN A 169 0.30 -6.25 -10.83
C ASN A 169 1.60 -5.43 -10.91
N SER A 170 1.59 -4.20 -10.40
CA SER A 170 2.73 -3.28 -10.47
C SER A 170 3.66 -3.45 -9.26
N GLU A 171 4.94 -3.76 -9.51
CA GLU A 171 5.96 -3.81 -8.45
C GLU A 171 6.11 -2.48 -7.73
N TYR A 172 5.97 -1.37 -8.46
CA TYR A 172 6.03 -0.02 -7.92
C TYR A 172 4.96 0.20 -6.83
N GLU A 173 3.72 -0.24 -7.08
CA GLU A 173 2.64 -0.16 -6.09
C GLU A 173 2.90 -1.06 -4.89
N ARG A 174 3.39 -2.29 -5.12
CA ARG A 174 3.65 -3.27 -4.06
C ARG A 174 4.71 -2.81 -3.06
N GLN A 175 5.77 -2.15 -3.53
CA GLN A 175 6.85 -1.70 -2.67
C GLN A 175 6.45 -0.51 -1.80
N ARG A 176 5.69 0.43 -2.39
CA ARG A 176 5.33 1.73 -1.80
C ARG A 176 4.04 1.74 -1.01
N THR A 177 3.23 0.69 -1.11
CA THR A 177 2.02 0.52 -0.31
C THR A 177 2.36 -0.16 1.02
N ARG A 178 1.95 0.44 2.12
CA ARG A 178 2.06 -0.13 3.47
C ARG A 178 0.69 -0.16 4.13
N LEU A 179 0.47 -1.16 4.98
CA LEU A 179 -0.71 -1.24 5.82
C LEU A 179 -0.51 -0.27 6.99
N TYR A 180 -1.45 0.65 7.18
CA TYR A 180 -1.44 1.59 8.30
C TYR A 180 -2.30 1.09 9.46
N LYS A 181 -3.54 0.69 9.17
CA LYS A 181 -4.49 0.24 10.19
C LYS A 181 -5.54 -0.69 9.60
N ILE A 182 -6.02 -1.63 10.40
CA ILE A 182 -7.21 -2.43 10.11
C ILE A 182 -8.36 -1.87 10.95
N MET A 183 -9.48 -1.56 10.31
CA MET A 183 -10.66 -0.96 10.93
C MET A 183 -11.74 -2.00 11.25
N GLY A 184 -11.82 -3.07 10.45
CA GLY A 184 -12.78 -4.15 10.69
C GLY A 184 -12.60 -5.28 9.70
N CYS A 185 -13.14 -6.45 10.08
CA CYS A 185 -13.13 -7.66 9.27
C CYS A 185 -14.51 -8.30 9.33
N SER A 186 -15.05 -8.69 8.18
CA SER A 186 -16.27 -9.48 8.09
C SER A 186 -16.06 -10.68 7.17
N SER A 187 -16.61 -11.82 7.56
CA SER A 187 -16.58 -13.03 6.74
C SER A 187 -17.50 -12.85 5.52
N HIS A 188 -17.04 -13.25 4.33
CA HIS A 188 -17.82 -13.13 3.10
C HIS A 188 -18.36 -14.47 2.62
N GLU A 189 -17.61 -15.19 1.79
CA GLU A 189 -18.04 -16.46 1.18
C GLU A 189 -16.97 -17.54 1.27
N MET A 190 -17.37 -18.80 1.28
CA MET A 190 -16.42 -19.92 1.14
C MET A 190 -15.88 -19.91 -0.29
N VAL A 191 -14.57 -20.08 -0.44
CA VAL A 191 -13.88 -20.06 -1.74
C VAL A 191 -13.16 -21.38 -1.96
N GLN A 192 -12.90 -21.70 -3.22
CA GLN A 192 -12.08 -22.85 -3.59
C GLN A 192 -10.65 -22.40 -3.87
N LEU A 193 -9.71 -23.22 -3.41
CA LEU A 193 -8.28 -23.04 -3.66
C LEU A 193 -7.84 -23.87 -4.87
N PRO A 194 -6.79 -23.43 -5.59
CA PRO A 194 -6.21 -24.16 -6.72
C PRO A 194 -5.69 -25.55 -6.37
#